data_AF-A0A0R2MXA5-F1
#
_entry.id   AF-A0A0R2MXA5-F1
#
_cell.length_a   1.000
_cell.length_b   1.000
_cell.length_c   1.000
_cell.angle_alpha   90.00
_cell.angle_beta   90.00
_cell.angle_gamma   90.00
#
_symmetry.space_group_name_H-M   'P 1'
#
loop_
_entity.id
_entity.type
_entity.pdbx_description
1 polymer ?
#
loop_
_entity_poly.entity_id
_entity_poly.type
_entity_poly.pdbx_seq_one_letter_code
_entity_poly.pdbx_strand_id
1 'polypeptide(L)' 'MLAPKLFEYDQDGIASYTPDQNTGTEPLSPADLIDFKLAYTRCPTGAIKRSDKPFAPEDTKA' A
#
# COMPACT_ATOMS: atom_id res chain seq x y z
N MET A 1 -4.48 -10.12 9.61
CA MET A 1 -4.23 -8.94 8.75
C MET A 1 -3.07 -8.14 9.36
N LEU A 2 -2.15 -7.64 8.54
CA LEU A 2 -1.03 -6.80 8.99
C LEU A 2 -1.33 -5.35 8.61
N ALA A 3 -0.97 -4.39 9.46
CA ALA A 3 -1.21 -2.96 9.25
C ALA A 3 -2.67 -2.61 8.85
N PRO A 4 -3.69 -2.99 9.65
CA PRO A 4 -5.11 -2.76 9.33
C PRO A 4 -5.51 -1.28 9.25
N LYS A 5 -4.63 -0.36 9.70
CA LYS A 5 -4.82 1.09 9.52
C LYS A 5 -4.37 1.59 8.15
N LEU A 6 -3.56 0.82 7.44
CA LEU A 6 -2.95 1.19 6.17
C LEU A 6 -3.58 0.46 5.00
N PHE A 7 -3.99 -0.80 5.19
CA PHE A 7 -4.55 -1.63 4.14
C PHE A 7 -5.93 -2.13 4.52
N GLU A 8 -6.88 -1.86 3.64
CA GLU A 8 -8.22 -2.44 3.67
C GLU A 8 -8.38 -3.44 2.53
N TYR A 9 -9.31 -4.36 2.70
CA TYR A 9 -9.61 -5.42 1.74
C TYR A 9 -11.07 -5.30 1.33
N ASP A 10 -11.33 -5.36 0.03
CA ASP A 10 -12.69 -5.42 -0.47
C ASP A 10 -13.31 -6.82 -0.31
N GLN A 11 -14.52 -6.99 -0.86
CA GLN A 11 -15.27 -8.25 -0.79
C GLN A 11 -14.59 -9.40 -1.56
N ASP A 12 -13.77 -9.08 -2.55
CA ASP A 12 -13.00 -10.04 -3.34
C ASP A 12 -11.63 -10.34 -2.70
N GLY A 13 -11.32 -9.70 -1.56
CA GLY A 13 -10.07 -9.87 -0.85
C GLY A 13 -8.89 -9.13 -1.50
N ILE A 14 -9.17 -8.10 -2.32
CA ILE A 14 -8.14 -7.25 -2.91
C ILE A 14 -7.77 -6.14 -1.93
N ALA A 15 -6.48 -6.06 -1.62
CA ALA A 15 -5.95 -5.04 -0.71
C ALA A 15 -5.76 -3.70 -1.40
N SER A 16 -6.11 -2.59 -0.73
CA SER A 16 -5.86 -1.22 -1.17
C SER A 16 -5.25 -0.39 -0.04
N TYR A 17 -4.34 0.53 -0.37
CA TYR A 17 -3.78 1.46 0.61
C TYR A 17 -4.77 2.60 0.88
N THR A 18 -5.32 2.67 2.09
CA THR A 18 -6.41 3.59 2.44
C THR A 18 -6.02 5.07 2.46
N PRO A 19 -4.85 5.48 3.00
CA PRO A 19 -4.54 6.91 3.21
C PRO A 19 -4.59 7.78 1.94
N ASP A 20 -4.17 7.23 0.79
CA ASP A 20 -4.19 7.96 -0.49
C ASP A 20 -5.06 7.29 -1.57
N GLN A 21 -5.98 6.41 -1.15
CA GLN A 21 -6.84 5.64 -2.05
C GLN A 21 -6.03 4.84 -3.10
N ASN A 22 -4.92 4.26 -2.66
CA ASN A 22 -4.03 3.41 -3.45
C ASN A 22 -3.38 4.12 -4.64
N THR A 23 -3.26 5.45 -4.59
CA THR A 23 -2.59 6.25 -5.63
C THR A 23 -1.07 6.27 -5.48
N GLY A 24 -0.55 5.98 -4.28
CA GLY A 24 0.88 5.98 -3.98
C GLY A 24 1.50 7.38 -4.01
N THR A 25 0.72 8.41 -3.65
CA THR A 25 1.14 9.81 -3.68
C THR A 25 1.43 10.39 -2.30
N GLU A 26 0.82 9.84 -1.24
CA GLU A 26 1.01 10.35 0.11
C GLU A 26 2.21 9.68 0.79
N PRO A 27 3.13 10.45 1.41
CA PRO A 27 4.25 9.88 2.15
C PRO A 27 3.77 9.22 3.45
N LEU A 28 4.38 8.07 3.78
CA LEU A 28 4.15 7.39 5.05
C LEU A 28 4.64 8.23 6.23
N SER A 29 3.81 8.34 7.26
CA SER A 29 4.22 8.93 8.54
C SER A 29 5.28 8.04 9.24
N PRO A 30 6.16 8.60 10.09
CA PRO A 30 7.16 7.82 10.81
C PRO A 30 6.59 6.67 11.65
N ALA A 31 5.40 6.85 12.21
CA ALA A 31 4.70 5.81 12.97
C ALA A 31 4.26 4.64 12.07
N ASP A 32 3.81 4.95 10.85
CA ASP A 32 3.28 3.97 9.90
C ASP A 32 4.38 3.18 9.18
N LEU A 33 5.62 3.68 9.17
CA LEU A 33 6.76 2.99 8.55
C LEU A 33 6.98 1.59 9.12
N ILE A 34 6.77 1.40 10.42
CA ILE A 34 6.97 0.10 11.08
C ILE A 34 5.91 -0.90 10.60
N ASP A 35 4.65 -0.48 10.64
CA ASP A 35 3.50 -1.30 10.23
C ASP A 35 3.55 -1.61 8.72
N PHE A 36 3.85 -0.61 7.90
CA PHE A 36 4.06 -0.77 6.47
C PHE A 36 5.19 -1.77 6.17
N LYS A 37 6.35 -1.63 6.82
CA LYS A 37 7.49 -2.53 6.61
C LYS A 37 7.13 -3.97 6.94
N LEU A 38 6.35 -4.19 7.99
CA LEU A 38 5.88 -5.52 8.38
C LEU A 38 4.95 -6.12 7.31
N ALA A 39 3.97 -5.35 6.84
CA ALA A 39 3.04 -5.77 5.80
C ALA A 39 3.77 -6.06 4.48
N TYR A 40 4.61 -5.14 4.02
CA TYR A 40 5.44 -5.27 2.82
C TYR A 40 6.30 -6.54 2.84
N THR A 41 7.03 -6.78 3.94
CA THR A 41 7.98 -7.90 4.02
C THR A 41 7.29 -9.26 4.12
N ARG A 42 6.08 -9.30 4.69
CA ARG A 42 5.32 -10.54 4.88
C ARG A 42 4.30 -10.81 3.78
N CYS A 43 4.16 -9.92 2.80
CA CYS A 43 3.26 -10.11 1.68
C CYS A 43 3.75 -11.28 0.81
N PRO A 44 3.03 -12.41 0.75
CA PRO A 44 3.52 -13.62 0.08
C PRO A 44 3.65 -13.46 -1.44
N THR A 45 2.83 -12.59 -2.03
CA THR A 45 2.83 -12.30 -3.47
C THR A 45 3.75 -11.14 -3.84
N GLY A 46 4.28 -10.41 -2.86
CA GLY A 46 5.03 -9.17 -3.09
C GLY A 46 4.20 -8.08 -3.76
N ALA A 47 2.87 -8.08 -3.59
CA ALA A 47 1.95 -7.11 -4.19
C ALA A 47 2.14 -5.70 -3.63
N ILE A 48 2.48 -5.56 -2.34
CA ILE A 48 2.75 -4.26 -1.72
C ILE A 48 4.08 -3.71 -2.26
N LYS A 49 4.04 -2.52 -2.86
CA LYS A 49 5.23 -1.85 -3.42
C LYS A 49 5.67 -0.66 -2.56
N ARG A 50 6.94 -0.27 -2.68
CA ARG A 50 7.52 0.89 -1.99
C ARG A 50 8.45 1.66 -2.92
N SER A 51 8.54 2.97 -2.72
CA SER A 51 9.38 3.88 -3.50
C SER A 51 9.78 5.08 -2.65
N ASP A 52 10.93 5.67 -2.92
CA ASP A 52 11.36 6.97 -2.36
C ASP A 52 10.71 8.18 -3.06
N LYS A 53 9.95 7.93 -4.13
CA LYS A 53 9.18 8.92 -4.88
C LYS A 53 7.72 8.47 -5.06
N PRO A 54 6.77 9.41 -5.22
CA PRO A 54 5.39 9.09 -5.55
C PRO A 54 5.29 8.14 -6.75
N PHE A 55 4.32 7.23 -6.71
CA PHE A 55 3.98 6.40 -7.86
C PHE A 55 3.33 7.28 -8.94
N ALA A 56 3.66 7.01 -10.20
CA ALA A 56 2.95 7.63 -11.30
C ALA A 56 1.48 7.15 -11.27
N PRO A 57 0.50 8.01 -11.59
CA PRO A 57 -0.86 7.53 -11.82
C PRO A 57 -0.78 6.38 -12.83
N GLU A 58 -1.48 5.27 -12.56
CA GLU A 58 -1.45 4.12 -13.48
C GLU A 58 -1.74 4.62 -14.90
N ASP A 59 -0.76 4.47 -15.79
CA ASP A 59 -0.99 4.50 -17.23
C ASP A 59 -2.02 3.41 -17.49
N THR A 60 -3.29 3.81 -17.56
CA THR A 60 -4.36 2.95 -17.99
C THR A 60 -3.98 2.56 -19.42
N LYS A 61 -3.39 1.37 -19.61
CA LYS A 61 -3.13 0.85 -20.94
C LYS A 61 -4.47 0.84 -21.67
N ALA A 62 -4.61 1.75 -22.63
CA ALA A 62 -5.70 1.82 -23.59
C ALA A 62 -5.74 0.57 -24.47
#